data_AF-A0A931GUK7-F1
#
_entry.id   AF-A0A931GUK7-F1
#
_cell.length_a   1.000
_cell.length_b   1.000
_cell.length_c   1.000
_cell.angle_alpha   90.00
_cell.angle_beta   90.00
_cell.angle_gamma   90.00
#
_symmetry.space_group_name_H-M   'P 1'
#
loop_
_entity.id
_entity.type
_entity.pdbx_description
1 polymer ?
#
loop_
_entity_poly.entity_id
_entity_poly.type
_entity_poly.pdbx_seq_one_letter_code
_entity_poly.pdbx_strand_id
1 'polypeptide(L)'
;MNKLMLLLLSLVAVTSVSNAQDSTARKTKKERIQNHAQNMDSTRRQNLKEKGITKENLKDLDLSQDQKKQVDDILINTKKEKEKIKNDATLTDAQKEEKLKATEKDAKAKLNNVLTPEQREKMKKKRMKPQE
;
A
#
# COMPACT_ATOMS: atom_id res chain seq x y z
N MET A 1 11.89 -27.36 -60.69
CA MET A 1 13.32 -27.08 -60.96
C MET A 1 13.66 -25.72 -60.38
N ASN A 2 14.44 -25.72 -59.32
CA ASN A 2 14.80 -24.53 -58.55
C ASN A 2 15.74 -23.66 -59.38
N LYS A 3 15.38 -22.39 -59.59
CA LYS A 3 16.33 -21.34 -60.00
C LYS A 3 16.28 -20.23 -58.96
N LEU A 4 17.24 -20.37 -58.06
CA LEU A 4 17.74 -19.42 -57.07
C LEU A 4 17.80 -18.00 -57.66
N MET A 5 16.93 -17.12 -57.17
CA MET A 5 16.93 -15.70 -57.54
C MET A 5 17.86 -14.94 -56.58
N LEU A 6 18.90 -14.34 -57.17
CA LEU A 6 19.97 -13.60 -56.53
C LEU A 6 19.50 -12.33 -55.81
N LEU A 7 20.12 -12.14 -54.64
CA LEU A 7 20.41 -10.89 -53.93
C LEU A 7 20.29 -9.60 -54.76
N LEU A 8 19.38 -8.72 -54.36
CA LEU A 8 19.47 -7.28 -54.62
C LEU A 8 19.60 -6.55 -53.27
N LEU A 9 20.84 -6.20 -52.97
CA LEU A 9 21.27 -5.32 -51.91
C LEU A 9 20.84 -3.89 -52.30
N SER A 10 19.64 -3.46 -51.93
CA SER A 10 19.20 -2.07 -52.07
C SER A 10 19.58 -1.28 -50.82
N LEU A 11 20.72 -0.60 -50.92
CA LEU A 11 21.14 0.46 -50.01
C LEU A 11 20.12 1.62 -50.09
N VAL A 12 19.20 1.68 -49.14
CA VAL A 12 18.29 2.81 -48.99
C VAL A 12 18.89 3.76 -47.96
N ALA A 13 19.63 4.75 -48.43
CA ALA A 13 19.97 5.94 -47.66
C ALA A 13 18.79 6.92 -47.72
N VAL A 14 17.94 6.92 -46.70
CA VAL A 14 16.96 8.00 -46.49
C VAL A 14 17.56 9.01 -45.55
N THR A 15 17.97 10.13 -46.12
CA THR A 15 18.26 11.37 -45.40
C THR A 15 16.99 12.20 -45.33
N SER A 16 16.49 12.41 -44.11
CA SER A 16 15.57 13.50 -43.81
C SER A 16 15.97 14.13 -42.49
N VAL A 17 16.55 15.33 -42.60
CA VAL A 17 16.81 16.27 -41.52
C VAL A 17 15.48 16.91 -41.12
N SER A 18 15.12 16.80 -39.84
CA SER A 18 14.53 17.87 -39.00
C SER A 18 13.87 17.25 -37.78
N ASN A 19 14.44 17.50 -36.59
CA ASN A 19 13.63 18.13 -35.55
C ASN A 19 14.51 18.90 -34.57
N ALA A 20 14.07 20.13 -34.37
CA ALA A 20 14.67 21.17 -33.57
C ALA A 20 14.74 20.82 -32.08
N GLN A 21 15.60 21.56 -31.39
CA GLN A 21 15.54 21.98 -29.98
C GLN A 21 14.31 21.49 -29.20
N ASP A 22 14.54 20.68 -28.17
CA ASP A 22 14.54 21.15 -26.77
C ASP A 22 14.51 19.92 -25.84
N SER A 23 15.68 19.49 -25.37
CA SER A 23 15.81 18.40 -24.39
C SER A 23 16.02 18.91 -22.96
N THR A 24 15.77 20.20 -22.69
CA THR A 24 16.01 20.78 -21.36
C THR A 24 14.81 20.61 -20.41
N ALA A 25 13.67 20.10 -20.88
CA ALA A 25 12.44 19.99 -20.08
C ALA A 25 12.08 18.56 -19.60
N ARG A 26 12.84 17.51 -19.95
CA ARG A 26 12.51 16.11 -19.55
C ARG A 26 13.37 15.49 -18.44
N LYS A 27 14.48 16.11 -18.05
CA LYS A 27 15.27 15.64 -16.89
C LYS A 27 14.59 15.92 -15.54
N THR A 28 13.71 16.90 -15.47
CA THR A 28 13.11 17.37 -14.21
C THR A 28 11.88 16.59 -13.70
N LYS A 29 11.26 15.70 -14.49
CA LYS A 29 10.07 14.96 -14.01
C LYS A 29 10.42 13.60 -13.37
N LYS A 30 11.36 12.85 -13.94
CA LYS A 30 11.75 11.52 -13.42
C LYS A 30 12.64 11.63 -12.18
N GLU A 31 13.53 12.62 -12.15
CA GLU A 31 14.41 12.92 -11.02
C GLU A 31 13.66 13.55 -9.83
N ARG A 32 12.63 14.38 -10.10
CA ARG A 32 11.79 14.98 -9.06
C ARG A 32 10.83 13.98 -8.39
N ILE A 33 10.40 12.94 -9.11
CA ILE A 33 9.60 11.83 -8.54
C ILE A 33 10.50 10.91 -7.70
N GLN A 34 11.74 10.61 -8.14
CA GLN A 34 12.68 9.82 -7.36
C GLN A 34 13.14 10.51 -6.06
N ASN A 35 13.37 11.83 -6.10
CA ASN A 35 13.77 12.59 -4.91
C ASN A 35 12.63 12.83 -3.90
N HIS A 36 11.36 12.80 -4.34
CA HIS A 36 10.20 12.95 -3.43
C HIS A 36 9.96 11.69 -2.57
N ALA A 37 10.29 10.50 -3.06
CA ALA A 37 10.18 9.26 -2.30
C ALA A 37 11.29 9.09 -1.25
N GLN A 38 12.46 9.68 -1.50
CA GLN A 38 13.65 9.60 -0.63
C GLN A 38 13.62 10.58 0.55
N ASN A 39 12.86 11.69 0.44
CA ASN A 39 12.75 12.74 1.47
C ASN A 39 11.46 12.65 2.32
N MET A 40 10.75 11.52 2.25
CA MET A 40 9.75 11.19 3.26
C MET A 40 10.49 10.76 4.52
N ASP A 41 10.63 11.71 5.45
CA ASP A 41 11.18 11.52 6.79
C ASP A 41 10.78 10.13 7.35
N SER A 42 11.76 9.35 7.79
CA SER A 42 11.56 8.03 8.40
C SER A 42 10.55 8.10 9.56
N THR A 43 10.50 9.23 10.25
CA THR A 43 9.51 9.58 11.29
C THR A 43 8.09 9.62 10.72
N ARG A 44 7.89 10.19 9.53
CA ARG A 44 6.57 10.23 8.88
C ARG A 44 6.12 8.85 8.41
N ARG A 45 7.04 8.04 7.89
CA ARG A 45 6.79 6.64 7.51
C ARG A 45 6.49 5.75 8.72
N GLN A 46 7.16 5.98 9.85
CA GLN A 46 6.91 5.29 11.11
C GLN A 46 5.54 5.68 11.69
N ASN A 47 5.19 6.97 11.66
CA ASN A 47 3.88 7.49 12.09
C ASN A 47 2.71 7.09 11.16
N LEU A 48 2.99 6.74 9.90
CA LEU A 48 1.98 6.24 8.94
C LEU A 48 1.74 4.73 9.06
N LYS A 49 2.73 3.95 9.53
CA LYS A 49 2.65 2.49 9.62
C LYS A 49 1.74 1.99 10.75
N GLU A 50 1.31 2.85 11.66
CA GLU A 50 0.69 2.43 12.93
C GLU A 50 -0.69 3.06 13.19
N LYS A 51 -1.47 3.31 12.13
CA LYS A 51 -2.90 3.65 12.25
C LYS A 51 -3.83 2.43 12.15
N GLY A 52 -3.28 1.24 12.36
CA GLY A 52 -4.05 0.00 12.50
C GLY A 52 -4.75 -0.07 13.85
N ILE A 53 -5.66 -1.03 14.03
CA ILE A 53 -6.21 -1.32 15.36
C ILE A 53 -5.17 -2.13 16.13
N THR A 54 -4.66 -1.58 17.22
CA THR A 54 -3.73 -2.25 18.12
C THR A 54 -4.42 -2.66 19.42
N LYS A 55 -3.78 -3.57 20.18
CA LYS A 55 -4.29 -3.97 21.49
C LYS A 55 -4.31 -2.78 22.45
N GLU A 56 -3.36 -1.86 22.30
CA GLU A 56 -3.22 -0.62 23.05
C GLU A 56 -4.45 0.28 22.90
N ASN A 57 -5.03 0.37 21.70
CA ASN A 57 -6.26 1.16 21.48
C ASN A 57 -7.49 0.57 22.21
N LEU A 58 -7.43 -0.69 22.62
CA LEU A 58 -8.54 -1.44 23.22
C LEU A 58 -8.38 -1.65 24.73
N LYS A 59 -7.20 -1.42 25.30
CA LYS A 59 -6.89 -1.66 26.73
C LYS A 59 -7.86 -0.96 27.68
N ASP A 60 -8.30 0.24 27.32
CA ASP A 60 -9.15 1.08 28.17
C ASP A 60 -10.65 0.90 27.94
N LEU A 61 -11.07 -0.16 27.24
CA LEU A 61 -12.50 -0.43 26.98
C LEU A 61 -13.14 -1.36 28.00
N ASP A 62 -12.43 -1.69 29.09
CA ASP A 62 -12.96 -2.53 30.18
C ASP A 62 -13.58 -3.83 29.65
N LEU A 63 -12.87 -4.47 28.72
CA LEU A 63 -13.35 -5.65 28.01
C LEU A 63 -13.55 -6.84 28.97
N SER A 64 -14.66 -7.56 28.81
CA SER A 64 -14.87 -8.85 29.48
C SER A 64 -13.82 -9.88 29.03
N GLN A 65 -13.66 -10.97 29.78
CA GLN A 65 -12.70 -12.03 29.42
C GLN A 65 -13.01 -12.63 28.05
N ASP A 66 -14.28 -12.86 27.74
CA ASP A 66 -14.72 -13.37 26.44
C ASP A 66 -14.47 -12.38 25.31
N GLN A 67 -14.76 -11.09 25.55
CA GLN A 67 -14.44 -10.03 24.59
C GLN A 67 -12.93 -9.94 24.33
N LYS A 68 -12.09 -10.04 25.37
CA LYS A 68 -10.62 -10.05 25.22
C LYS A 68 -10.16 -11.21 24.35
N LYS A 69 -10.70 -12.42 24.57
CA LYS A 69 -10.37 -13.58 23.76
C LYS A 69 -10.75 -13.36 22.29
N GLN A 70 -11.97 -12.89 22.03
CA GLN A 70 -12.43 -12.59 20.66
C GLN A 70 -11.58 -11.51 19.98
N VAL A 71 -11.22 -10.46 20.70
CA VAL A 71 -10.31 -9.41 20.21
C VAL A 71 -8.94 -10.00 19.85
N ASP A 72 -8.34 -10.78 20.74
CA ASP A 72 -7.04 -11.39 20.50
C ASP A 72 -7.07 -12.33 19.29
N ASP A 73 -8.11 -13.15 19.16
CA ASP A 73 -8.33 -14.02 17.99
C ASP A 73 -8.43 -13.20 16.69
N ILE A 74 -9.19 -12.08 16.68
CA ILE A 74 -9.29 -11.18 15.53
C ILE A 74 -7.92 -10.57 15.17
N LEU A 75 -7.16 -10.10 16.16
CA LEU A 75 -5.87 -9.45 15.94
C LEU A 75 -4.82 -10.44 15.42
N ILE A 76 -4.76 -11.65 15.99
CA ILE A 76 -3.86 -12.72 15.54
C ILE A 76 -4.16 -13.11 14.09
N ASN A 77 -5.43 -13.33 13.75
CA ASN A 77 -5.84 -13.71 12.40
C ASN A 77 -5.57 -12.59 11.39
N THR A 78 -5.86 -11.34 11.78
CA THR A 78 -5.55 -10.15 10.96
C THR A 78 -4.06 -10.05 10.68
N LYS A 79 -3.21 -10.25 11.70
CA LYS A 79 -1.75 -10.23 11.53
C LYS A 79 -1.28 -11.32 10.56
N LYS A 80 -1.77 -12.55 10.73
CA LYS A 80 -1.45 -13.67 9.82
C LYS A 80 -1.83 -13.35 8.37
N GLU A 81 -3.03 -12.81 8.16
CA GLU A 81 -3.50 -12.46 6.82
C GLU A 81 -2.66 -11.35 6.16
N LYS A 82 -2.31 -10.31 6.93
CA LYS A 82 -1.43 -9.26 6.44
C LYS A 82 -0.05 -9.80 6.04
N GLU A 83 0.52 -10.71 6.84
CA GLU A 83 1.80 -11.33 6.50
C GLU A 83 1.71 -12.20 5.24
N LYS A 84 0.62 -12.94 5.04
CA LYS A 84 0.37 -13.66 3.78
C LYS A 84 0.34 -12.71 2.59
N ILE A 85 -0.43 -11.61 2.68
CA ILE A 85 -0.54 -10.62 1.60
C ILE A 85 0.82 -9.99 1.27
N LYS A 86 1.62 -9.65 2.30
CA LYS A 86 2.95 -9.06 2.10
C LYS A 86 3.91 -10.02 1.38
N ASN A 87 3.88 -11.29 1.77
CA ASN A 87 4.76 -12.34 1.25
C ASN A 87 4.25 -12.97 -0.06
N ASP A 88 3.06 -12.61 -0.52
CA ASP A 88 2.50 -13.10 -1.78
C ASP A 88 3.25 -12.50 -2.98
N ALA A 89 4.01 -13.33 -3.68
CA ALA A 89 4.79 -12.93 -4.85
C ALA A 89 3.93 -12.75 -6.12
N THR A 90 2.67 -13.20 -6.10
CA THR A 90 1.76 -13.09 -7.25
C THR A 90 1.07 -11.72 -7.32
N LEU A 91 1.15 -10.93 -6.24
CA LEU A 91 0.51 -9.62 -6.14
C LEU A 91 1.49 -8.50 -6.43
N THR A 92 1.04 -7.52 -7.21
CA THR A 92 1.70 -6.21 -7.33
C THR A 92 1.57 -5.41 -6.04
N ASP A 93 2.43 -4.42 -5.84
CA ASP A 93 2.40 -3.57 -4.64
C ASP A 93 1.05 -2.85 -4.47
N ALA A 94 0.43 -2.40 -5.58
CA ALA A 94 -0.88 -1.76 -5.56
C ALA A 94 -1.98 -2.72 -5.08
N GLN A 95 -1.95 -3.98 -5.56
CA GLN A 95 -2.90 -5.01 -5.12
C GLN A 95 -2.68 -5.40 -3.66
N LYS A 96 -1.42 -5.45 -3.20
CA LYS A 96 -1.11 -5.68 -1.78
C LYS A 96 -1.69 -4.57 -0.92
N GLU A 97 -1.48 -3.31 -1.30
CA GLU A 97 -2.00 -2.16 -0.57
C GLU A 97 -3.54 -2.20 -0.48
N GLU A 98 -4.22 -2.49 -1.59
CA GLU A 98 -5.67 -2.61 -1.62
C GLU A 98 -6.17 -3.74 -0.70
N LYS A 99 -5.57 -4.93 -0.79
CA LYS A 99 -5.92 -6.07 0.06
C LYS A 99 -5.66 -5.78 1.53
N LEU A 100 -4.52 -5.18 1.87
CA LEU A 100 -4.21 -4.79 3.25
C LEU A 100 -5.24 -3.82 3.82
N LYS A 101 -5.67 -2.81 3.04
CA LYS A 101 -6.74 -1.88 3.43
C LYS A 101 -8.08 -2.61 3.64
N ALA A 102 -8.41 -3.55 2.78
CA ALA A 102 -9.63 -4.36 2.91
C ALA A 102 -9.58 -5.21 4.19
N THR A 103 -8.47 -5.90 4.46
CA THR A 103 -8.24 -6.67 5.69
C THR A 103 -8.37 -5.81 6.94
N GLU A 104 -7.86 -4.57 6.90
CA GLU A 104 -8.01 -3.63 8.03
C GLU A 104 -9.45 -3.18 8.26
N LYS A 105 -10.20 -2.90 7.19
CA LYS A 105 -11.62 -2.56 7.28
C LYS A 105 -12.44 -3.70 7.87
N ASP A 106 -12.18 -4.94 7.41
CA ASP A 106 -12.84 -6.14 7.93
C ASP A 106 -12.53 -6.36 9.41
N ALA A 107 -11.27 -6.27 9.82
CA ALA A 107 -10.87 -6.38 11.22
C ALA A 107 -11.58 -5.32 12.10
N LYS A 108 -11.70 -4.08 11.60
CA LYS A 108 -12.44 -3.01 12.29
C LYS A 108 -13.92 -3.33 12.43
N ALA A 109 -14.55 -3.86 11.40
CA ALA A 109 -15.96 -4.25 11.45
C ALA A 109 -16.18 -5.38 12.48
N LYS A 110 -15.34 -6.41 12.46
CA LYS A 110 -15.38 -7.51 13.43
C LYS A 110 -15.21 -7.02 14.86
N LEU A 111 -14.23 -6.15 15.12
CA LEU A 111 -14.03 -5.56 16.45
C LEU A 111 -15.23 -4.72 16.89
N ASN A 112 -15.82 -3.93 16.00
CA ASN A 112 -17.03 -3.17 16.35
C ASN A 112 -18.22 -4.07 16.75
N ASN A 113 -18.28 -5.32 16.28
CA ASN A 113 -19.34 -6.25 16.65
C ASN A 113 -19.09 -6.93 18.01
N VAL A 114 -17.83 -6.99 18.46
CA VAL A 114 -17.47 -7.54 19.78
C VAL A 114 -17.76 -6.53 20.90
N LEU A 115 -17.71 -5.23 20.58
CA LEU A 115 -17.83 -4.15 21.56
C LEU A 115 -19.29 -3.75 21.80
N THR A 116 -19.59 -3.39 23.05
CA THR A 116 -20.89 -2.79 23.39
C THR A 116 -21.04 -1.40 22.75
N PRO A 117 -22.27 -0.88 22.60
CA PRO A 117 -22.50 0.48 22.12
C PRO A 117 -21.67 1.55 22.86
N GLU A 118 -21.59 1.45 24.19
CA GLU A 118 -20.83 2.38 25.03
C GLU A 118 -19.32 2.28 24.79
N GLN A 119 -18.78 1.07 24.69
CA GLN A 119 -17.37 0.84 24.36
C GLN A 119 -17.01 1.38 22.98
N ARG A 120 -17.91 1.27 21.99
CA ARG A 120 -17.72 1.84 20.65
C ARG A 120 -17.60 3.37 20.70
N GLU A 121 -18.45 4.04 21.48
CA GLU A 121 -18.37 5.49 21.65
C GLU A 121 -17.10 5.92 22.37
N LYS A 122 -16.66 5.19 23.42
CA LYS A 122 -15.37 5.42 24.09
C LYS A 122 -14.19 5.29 23.12
N MET A 123 -14.23 4.29 22.22
CA MET A 123 -13.21 4.13 21.19
C MET A 123 -13.22 5.26 20.16
N LYS A 124 -14.40 5.69 19.65
CA LYS A 124 -14.49 6.80 18.69
C LYS A 124 -13.88 8.08 19.27
N LYS A 125 -14.19 8.40 20.52
CA LYS A 125 -13.64 9.58 21.22
C LYS A 125 -12.11 9.51 21.35
N LYS A 126 -11.54 8.34 21.67
CA LYS A 126 -10.08 8.14 21.71
C LYS A 126 -9.40 8.27 20.35
N ARG A 127 -10.07 7.87 19.26
CA ARG A 127 -9.52 8.02 17.89
C ARG A 127 -9.57 9.45 17.37
N MET A 128 -10.51 10.26 17.87
CA MET A 128 -10.67 11.66 17.46
C MET A 128 -9.75 12.62 18.22
N LYS A 129 -9.30 12.26 19.42
CA LYS A 129 -8.27 13.04 20.13
C LYS A 129 -6.90 12.64 19.58
N PRO A 130 -6.08 13.59 19.08
CA PRO A 130 -4.65 13.36 18.97
C PRO A 130 -4.15 12.92 20.35
N GLN A 131 -3.31 11.90 20.41
CA GLN A 131 -2.56 11.66 21.65
C GLN A 131 -1.70 12.92 21.87
N GLU A 132 -2.01 13.67 22.92
CA GLU A 132 -1.19 14.79 23.41
C GLU A 132 0.15 14.29 23.92
#